data_AF-A0A920MDH0-F1
#
_entry.id   AF-A0A920MDH0-F1
#
_cell.length_a   1.000
_cell.length_b   1.000
_cell.length_c   1.000
_cell.angle_alpha   90.00
_cell.angle_beta   90.00
_cell.angle_gamma   90.00
#
_symmetry.space_group_name_H-M   'P 1'
#
loop_
_entity.id
_entity.type
_entity.pdbx_description
1 polymer ?
#
loop_
_entity_poly.entity_id
_entity_poly.type
_entity_poly.pdbx_seq_one_letter_code
_entity_poly.pdbx_strand_id
1 'polypeptide(L)'
;MRIKDMFFFSIDTFDDYGFLSNRSEEEQISGTRIKPSEIKKNQKDFVLWKPSTGDTPGWDSPWGFGRPGWHLECSAMAKKYLGKTLDIHGGGSDLLFSTP
;
A
#
# COMPACT_ATOMS: atom_id res chain seq x y z
N MET A 1 -3.70 0.54 10.46
CA MET A 1 -3.93 -0.57 11.41
C MET A 1 -2.62 -1.32 11.65
N ARG A 2 -2.33 -1.75 12.89
CA ARG A 2 -1.17 -2.60 13.21
C ARG A 2 -1.62 -4.04 13.40
N ILE A 3 -0.94 -5.01 12.77
CA ILE A 3 -1.12 -6.44 13.00
C ILE A 3 0.26 -7.07 13.21
N LYS A 4 0.49 -7.66 14.39
CA LYS A 4 1.83 -8.00 14.89
C LYS A 4 2.74 -6.76 14.85
N ASP A 5 3.83 -6.79 14.08
CA ASP A 5 4.75 -5.66 13.91
C ASP A 5 4.62 -4.98 12.52
N MET A 6 3.63 -5.38 11.73
CA MET A 6 3.33 -4.79 10.42
C MET A 6 2.25 -3.72 10.52
N PHE A 7 2.39 -2.67 9.73
CA PHE A 7 1.39 -1.61 9.60
C PHE A 7 0.76 -1.63 8.22
N PHE A 8 -0.56 -1.52 8.20
CA PHE A 8 -1.39 -1.58 7.01
C PHE A 8 -2.25 -0.33 6.88
N PHE A 9 -2.49 0.08 5.64
CA PHE A 9 -3.60 0.96 5.30
C PHE A 9 -4.87 0.12 5.24
N SER A 10 -5.91 0.56 5.95
CA SER A 10 -7.21 -0.13 5.94
C SER A 10 -8.08 0.51 4.88
N ILE A 11 -8.36 -0.21 3.79
CA ILE A 11 -9.09 0.37 2.66
C ILE A 11 -10.52 0.76 3.04
N ASP A 12 -11.12 0.07 4.00
CA ASP A 12 -12.47 0.35 4.53
C ASP A 12 -12.56 1.71 5.26
N THR A 13 -11.44 2.40 5.46
CA THR A 13 -11.41 3.75 6.04
C THR A 13 -11.37 4.86 4.99
N PHE A 14 -11.45 4.51 3.71
CA PHE A 14 -11.38 5.45 2.59
C PHE A 14 -12.44 5.11 1.53
N ASP A 15 -13.57 5.82 1.58
CA ASP A 15 -14.76 5.55 0.75
C ASP A 15 -14.49 5.66 -0.77
N ASP A 16 -13.53 6.50 -1.18
CA ASP A 16 -13.19 6.72 -2.59
C ASP A 16 -12.18 5.69 -3.14
N TYR A 17 -11.87 4.62 -2.38
CA TYR A 17 -10.90 3.61 -2.83
C TYR A 17 -11.37 2.90 -4.11
N GLY A 18 -10.53 2.92 -5.14
CA GLY A 18 -10.83 2.31 -6.45
C GLY A 18 -11.38 3.29 -7.50
N PHE A 19 -11.67 4.54 -7.13
CA PHE A 19 -12.17 5.57 -8.06
C PHE A 19 -11.29 5.73 -9.32
N LEU A 20 -9.96 5.76 -9.15
CA LEU A 20 -9.02 5.98 -10.26
C LEU A 20 -9.00 4.84 -11.28
N SER A 21 -9.14 3.59 -10.82
CA SER A 21 -9.05 2.42 -11.69
C SER A 21 -10.38 2.06 -12.36
N ASN A 22 -11.49 2.57 -11.82
CA ASN A 22 -12.86 2.24 -12.23
C ASN A 22 -13.11 0.72 -12.32
N ARG A 23 -12.41 -0.07 -11.49
CA ARG A 23 -12.54 -1.53 -11.42
C ARG A 23 -13.59 -1.94 -10.41
N SER A 24 -14.37 -2.95 -10.75
CA SER A 24 -15.29 -3.60 -9.81
C SER A 24 -14.54 -4.35 -8.71
N GLU A 25 -15.21 -4.64 -7.59
CA GLU A 25 -14.59 -5.43 -6.52
C GLU A 25 -14.13 -6.82 -6.98
N GLU A 26 -14.88 -7.44 -7.90
CA GLU A 26 -14.55 -8.74 -8.47
C GLU A 26 -13.28 -8.68 -9.33
N GLU A 27 -13.09 -7.61 -10.10
CA GLU A 27 -11.87 -7.39 -10.89
C GLU A 27 -10.64 -7.14 -10.00
N GLN A 28 -10.84 -6.51 -8.83
CA GLN A 28 -9.78 -6.31 -7.86
C GLN A 28 -9.34 -7.63 -7.19
N ILE A 29 -10.28 -8.55 -6.95
CA ILE A 29 -10.02 -9.84 -6.29
C ILE A 29 -9.46 -10.87 -7.28
N SER A 30 -10.01 -10.95 -8.50
CA SER A 30 -9.63 -11.96 -9.50
C SER A 30 -8.18 -11.88 -9.99
N GLY A 31 -7.53 -10.71 -9.88
CA GLY A 31 -6.10 -10.55 -10.16
C GLY A 31 -5.18 -10.90 -8.99
N THR A 32 -5.72 -11.20 -7.81
CA THR A 32 -4.95 -11.52 -6.60
C THR A 32 -4.33 -12.91 -6.76
N ARG A 33 -3.03 -12.97 -7.08
CA ARG A 33 -2.29 -14.23 -7.24
C ARG A 33 -1.85 -14.85 -5.91
N ILE A 34 -2.08 -14.15 -4.81
CA ILE A 34 -1.61 -14.52 -3.47
C ILE A 34 -2.76 -15.10 -2.65
N LYS A 35 -2.51 -16.23 -1.98
CA LYS A 35 -3.46 -16.80 -1.02
C LYS A 35 -3.79 -15.76 0.06
N PRO A 36 -5.03 -15.71 0.57
CA PRO A 36 -5.39 -14.80 1.66
C PRO A 36 -4.39 -14.94 2.81
N SER A 37 -3.65 -13.88 3.11
CA SER A 37 -2.73 -13.91 4.24
C SER A 37 -3.55 -13.78 5.51
N GLU A 38 -3.38 -14.69 6.47
CA GLU A 38 -4.06 -14.66 7.78
C GLU A 38 -3.78 -13.37 8.59
N ILE A 39 -2.79 -12.57 8.15
CA ILE A 39 -2.36 -11.34 8.80
C ILE A 39 -3.10 -10.09 8.35
N LYS A 40 -4.11 -10.18 7.46
CA LYS A 40 -4.89 -9.03 6.99
C LYS A 40 -6.34 -9.14 7.46
N LYS A 41 -6.91 -8.01 7.92
CA LYS A 41 -8.34 -7.92 8.27
C LYS A 41 -9.21 -7.89 7.02
N ASN A 42 -8.81 -7.11 6.03
CA ASN A 42 -9.38 -7.10 4.68
C ASN A 42 -8.29 -7.50 3.68
N GLN A 43 -8.59 -8.39 2.72
CA GLN A 43 -7.61 -8.86 1.74
C GLN A 43 -6.99 -7.73 0.91
N LYS A 44 -7.76 -6.66 0.69
CA LYS A 44 -7.37 -5.47 -0.07
C LYS A 44 -6.49 -4.50 0.74
N ASP A 45 -6.35 -4.69 2.05
CA ASP A 45 -5.43 -3.89 2.88
C ASP A 45 -3.99 -4.06 2.38
N PHE A 46 -3.25 -2.96 2.32
CA PHE A 46 -1.86 -2.97 1.84
C PHE A 46 -0.89 -2.45 2.90
N VAL A 47 0.35 -2.90 2.81
CA VAL A 47 1.39 -2.61 3.80
C VAL A 47 1.87 -1.17 3.65
N LEU A 48 1.95 -0.47 4.79
CA LEU A 48 2.61 0.81 4.93
C LEU A 48 4.02 0.64 5.50
N TRP A 49 4.21 -0.27 6.45
CA TRP A 49 5.50 -0.58 7.06
C TRP A 49 5.65 -2.08 7.30
N LYS A 50 6.76 -2.65 6.83
CA LYS A 50 7.11 -4.06 6.97
C LYS A 50 8.35 -4.21 7.87
N PRO A 51 8.32 -5.02 8.94
CA PRO A 51 9.50 -5.35 9.72
C PRO A 51 10.62 -5.94 8.87
N SER A 52 11.85 -5.63 9.23
CA SER A 52 13.06 -6.19 8.63
C SER A 52 13.86 -6.94 9.70
N THR A 53 14.60 -7.96 9.29
CA THR A 53 15.34 -8.87 10.21
C THR A 53 16.83 -8.55 10.31
N GLY A 54 17.30 -7.45 9.72
CA GLY A 54 18.73 -7.11 9.60
C GLY A 54 19.38 -7.72 8.36
N ASP A 55 18.98 -8.93 7.95
CA ASP A 55 19.38 -9.54 6.67
C ASP A 55 18.72 -8.87 5.46
N THR A 56 17.66 -8.11 5.71
CA THR A 56 16.96 -7.30 4.72
C THR A 56 17.08 -5.83 5.10
N PRO A 57 17.19 -4.91 4.12
CA PRO A 57 17.29 -3.48 4.40
C PRO A 57 16.15 -2.98 5.30
N GLY A 58 16.49 -2.09 6.22
CA GLY A 58 15.54 -1.46 7.11
C GLY A 58 16.10 -0.21 7.77
N TRP A 59 15.20 0.57 8.36
CA TRP A 59 15.47 1.83 9.04
C TRP A 59 14.75 1.84 10.39
N ASP A 60 15.33 2.53 11.36
CA ASP A 60 14.69 2.80 12.63
C ASP A 60 13.51 3.76 12.45
N SER A 61 12.41 3.45 13.12
CA SER A 61 11.21 4.27 13.12
C SER A 61 10.50 4.17 14.48
N PRO A 62 9.53 5.06 14.79
CA PRO A 62 8.68 4.93 15.97
C PRO A 62 7.89 3.62 16.04
N TRP A 63 7.84 2.86 14.94
CA TRP A 63 7.12 1.61 14.77
C TRP A 63 8.03 0.37 14.76
N GLY A 64 9.32 0.56 15.01
CA GLY A 64 10.35 -0.49 14.98
C GLY A 64 11.15 -0.52 13.68
N PHE A 65 12.19 -1.35 13.66
CA PHE A 65 13.09 -1.53 12.52
C PHE A 65 12.37 -2.19 11.35
N GLY A 66 12.35 -1.54 10.20
CA GLY A 66 11.63 -2.03 9.03
C GLY A 66 11.79 -1.17 7.81
N ARG A 67 10.91 -1.35 6.83
CA ARG A 67 10.96 -0.67 5.54
C ARG A 67 9.57 -0.27 5.07
N PRO A 68 9.45 0.80 4.27
CA PRO A 68 8.17 1.23 3.74
C PRO A 68 7.57 0.18 2.80
N GLY A 69 6.25 0.19 2.71
CA GLY A 69 5.54 -0.48 1.63
C GLY A 69 5.58 0.35 0.36
N TRP A 70 5.48 -0.32 -0.80
CA TRP A 70 5.66 0.28 -2.12
C TRP A 70 4.85 1.57 -2.34
N HIS A 71 3.55 1.57 -2.07
CA HIS A 71 2.68 2.75 -2.29
C HIS A 71 2.95 3.92 -1.35
N LEU A 72 3.56 3.67 -0.19
CA LEU A 72 3.88 4.74 0.76
C LEU A 72 5.05 5.59 0.26
N GLU A 73 6.01 4.97 -0.43
CA GLU A 73 7.22 5.65 -0.92
C GLU A 73 6.87 6.77 -1.91
N CYS A 74 6.12 6.46 -2.97
CA CYS A 74 5.73 7.44 -3.98
C CYS A 74 4.83 8.53 -3.39
N SER A 75 3.88 8.17 -2.53
CA SER A 75 2.97 9.11 -1.87
C SER A 75 3.73 10.10 -0.97
N ALA A 76 4.69 9.62 -0.18
CA ALA A 76 5.49 10.45 0.71
C ALA A 76 6.40 11.41 -0.07
N MET A 77 7.08 10.90 -1.10
CA MET A 77 7.98 11.70 -1.94
C MET A 77 7.22 12.75 -2.74
N ALA A 78 6.14 12.36 -3.43
CA ALA A 78 5.33 13.30 -4.22
C ALA A 78 4.79 14.42 -3.33
N LYS A 79 4.25 14.09 -2.15
CA LYS A 79 3.75 15.09 -1.21
C LYS A 79 4.83 16.06 -0.74
N LYS A 80 6.05 15.56 -0.47
CA LYS A 80 7.17 16.35 0.03
C LYS A 80 7.69 17.33 -1.03
N TYR A 81 7.82 16.87 -2.27
CA TYR A 81 8.51 17.63 -3.33
C TYR A 81 7.55 18.41 -4.25
N LEU A 82 6.33 17.93 -4.44
CA LEU A 82 5.35 18.49 -5.38
C LEU A 82 4.11 19.07 -4.67
N GLY A 83 3.93 18.78 -3.38
CA GLY A 83 2.83 19.30 -2.57
C GLY A 83 1.63 18.36 -2.50
N LYS A 84 0.52 18.86 -1.95
CA LYS A 84 -0.69 18.04 -1.69
C LYS A 84 -1.49 17.72 -2.96
N THR A 85 -1.33 18.53 -3.99
CA THR A 85 -2.06 18.42 -5.26
C THR A 85 -1.04 18.36 -6.39
N LEU A 86 -1.34 17.53 -7.38
CA LEU A 86 -0.51 17.30 -8.55
C LEU A 86 -1.35 17.62 -9.79
N ASP A 87 -0.77 18.30 -10.76
CA ASP A 87 -1.44 18.51 -12.06
C ASP A 87 -1.50 17.21 -12.85
N ILE A 88 -0.41 16.42 -12.84
CA ILE A 88 -0.29 15.16 -13.56
C ILE A 88 0.45 14.13 -12.69
N HIS A 89 -0.13 12.94 -12.53
CA HIS A 89 0.49 11.77 -11.92
C HIS A 89 0.50 10.64 -12.97
N GLY A 90 1.68 10.27 -13.46
CA GLY A 90 1.84 9.33 -14.59
C GLY A 90 2.48 7.99 -14.19
N GLY A 91 2.40 7.01 -15.10
CA GLY A 91 2.95 5.67 -14.94
C GLY A 91 2.52 4.73 -16.07
N GLY A 92 2.98 3.47 -16.04
CA GLY A 92 2.47 2.42 -16.93
C GLY A 92 1.03 2.03 -16.61
N SER A 93 0.32 1.42 -17.57
CA SER A 93 -1.06 0.97 -17.37
C SER A 93 -1.19 -0.13 -16.31
N ASP A 94 -0.12 -0.88 -16.09
CA ASP A 94 0.04 -1.86 -15.01
C ASP A 94 0.04 -1.22 -13.60
N LEU A 95 0.37 0.08 -13.50
CA LEU A 95 0.38 0.81 -12.23
C LEU A 95 -0.98 1.41 -11.85
N LEU A 96 -2.00 1.31 -12.72
CA LEU A 96 -3.32 1.88 -12.46
C LEU A 96 -4.00 1.24 -11.23
N PHE A 97 -3.73 -0.04 -10.96
CA PHE A 97 -4.19 -0.72 -9.76
C PHE A 97 -3.29 -1.89 -9.40
N SER A 98 -2.75 -1.90 -8.19
CA SER A 98 -2.01 -3.04 -7.67
C SER A 98 -2.97 -4.05 -7.08
N THR A 99 -3.17 -5.15 -7.79
CA THR A 99 -3.78 -6.35 -7.20
C THR A 99 -2.79 -6.95 -6.20
N PRO A 100 -3.20 -7.27 -4.96
CA PRO A 100 -2.33 -7.87 -3.98
C PRO A 100 -1.71 -9.21 -4.41
#